data_AF-A0A8S3FND8-F1
#
_entry.id   AF-A0A8S3FND8-F1
#
_cell.length_a   1.000
_cell.length_b   1.000
_cell.length_c   1.000
_cell.angle_alpha   90.00
_cell.angle_beta   90.00
_cell.angle_gamma   90.00
#
_symmetry.space_group_name_H-M   'P 1'
#
loop_
_entity.id
_entity.type
_entity.pdbx_description
1 polymer ?
#
loop_
_entity_poly.entity_id
_entity_poly.type
_entity_poly.pdbx_seq_one_letter_code
_entity_poly.pdbx_strand_id
1 'polypeptide(L)'
;EYCKRKRSAECRNSSNLLISNDYCISDFRFNVERCAAAACQSRWNFTPWSDCDCQSKIRRRNVICVRHGKQVNDEHCLHELKPDKTISCFHECFTPYWQTYPWQPCSATCSSHKGIRYRRIVCSHYGLIIEDNSCDRHLKPIEQESCTTNLTCLTWFTGEWSS
;
A
#
# COMPACT_ATOMS: atom_id res chain seq x y z
N GLU A 1 15.96 -8.54 -11.16
CA GLU A 1 15.08 -9.00 -12.26
C GLU A 1 13.71 -8.30 -12.15
N TYR A 2 12.91 -8.23 -13.22
CA TYR A 2 11.70 -7.39 -13.34
C TYR A 2 10.41 -8.20 -13.61
N CYS A 3 9.21 -7.64 -13.30
CA CYS A 3 7.89 -8.21 -13.65
C CYS A 3 7.83 -8.49 -15.17
N LYS A 4 7.79 -9.77 -15.54
CA LYS A 4 7.73 -10.28 -16.92
C LYS A 4 6.39 -10.95 -17.17
N ARG A 5 5.77 -10.70 -18.33
CA ARG A 5 4.67 -11.54 -18.85
C ARG A 5 5.21 -12.46 -19.92
N LYS A 6 4.67 -13.68 -19.97
CA LYS A 6 5.03 -14.71 -20.95
C LYS A 6 3.82 -15.01 -21.83
N ARG A 7 4.05 -15.21 -23.12
CA ARG A 7 3.07 -15.75 -24.08
C ARG A 7 3.58 -17.06 -24.67
N SER A 8 2.69 -17.89 -25.21
CA SER A 8 3.09 -19.03 -26.03
C SER A 8 3.73 -18.51 -27.33
N ALA A 9 4.83 -19.15 -27.74
CA ALA A 9 5.45 -18.94 -29.03
C ALA A 9 5.84 -20.31 -29.58
N GLU A 10 5.33 -20.58 -30.79
CA GLU A 10 5.41 -21.85 -31.49
C GLU A 10 6.13 -21.63 -32.82
N CYS A 11 7.11 -22.49 -33.12
CA CYS A 11 7.77 -22.49 -34.42
C CYS A 11 6.81 -23.08 -35.48
N ARG A 12 6.54 -22.33 -36.56
CA ARG A 12 5.69 -22.78 -37.67
C ARG A 12 6.38 -22.55 -39.00
N ASN A 13 6.15 -23.46 -39.95
CA ASN A 13 6.66 -23.30 -41.32
C ASN A 13 5.75 -22.39 -42.18
N SER A 14 6.11 -22.20 -43.46
CA SER A 14 5.33 -21.39 -44.41
C SER A 14 3.90 -21.87 -44.66
N SER A 15 3.62 -23.15 -44.42
CA SER A 15 2.28 -23.76 -44.48
C SER A 15 1.54 -23.70 -43.14
N ASN A 16 2.03 -22.93 -42.17
CA ASN A 16 1.51 -22.83 -40.80
C ASN A 16 1.53 -24.15 -39.98
N LEU A 17 2.30 -25.15 -40.40
CA LEU A 17 2.44 -26.40 -39.65
C LEU A 17 3.39 -26.20 -38.45
N LEU A 18 3.00 -26.71 -37.28
CA LEU A 18 3.82 -26.71 -36.07
C LEU A 18 5.06 -27.60 -36.27
N ILE A 19 6.25 -27.07 -36.02
CA ILE A 19 7.52 -27.80 -36.15
C ILE A 19 8.37 -27.62 -34.88
N SER A 20 9.47 -28.39 -34.78
CA SER A 20 10.37 -28.27 -33.62
C SER A 20 10.91 -26.85 -33.48
N ASN A 21 11.02 -26.38 -32.25
CA ASN A 21 11.56 -25.06 -31.95
C ASN A 21 13.04 -24.92 -32.33
N ASP A 22 13.77 -26.03 -32.48
CA ASP A 22 15.19 -26.04 -32.84
C ASP A 22 15.45 -25.52 -34.27
N TYR A 23 14.42 -25.56 -35.12
CA TYR A 23 14.48 -25.00 -36.47
C TYR A 23 14.26 -23.48 -36.51
N CYS A 24 13.76 -22.89 -35.43
CA CYS A 24 13.57 -21.45 -35.30
C CYS A 24 14.71 -20.83 -34.49
N ILE A 25 15.19 -19.67 -34.92
CA ILE A 25 16.22 -18.91 -34.20
C ILE A 25 15.67 -18.43 -32.85
N SER A 26 16.33 -18.80 -31.76
CA SER A 26 15.91 -18.52 -30.38
C SER A 26 15.77 -17.04 -30.07
N ASP A 27 16.63 -16.19 -30.64
CA ASP A 27 16.64 -14.74 -30.37
C ASP A 27 15.37 -14.02 -30.86
N PHE A 28 14.66 -14.63 -31.82
CA PHE A 28 13.38 -14.11 -32.31
C PHE A 28 12.17 -14.73 -31.59
N ARG A 29 12.40 -15.54 -30.56
CA ARG A 29 11.34 -16.04 -29.67
C ARG A 29 10.93 -14.92 -28.69
N PHE A 30 10.22 -13.92 -29.19
CA PHE A 30 9.69 -12.80 -28.41
C PHE A 30 8.47 -13.24 -27.56
N ASN A 31 8.70 -14.15 -26.64
CA ASN A 31 7.67 -14.74 -25.80
C ASN A 31 7.69 -14.24 -24.35
N VAL A 32 8.65 -13.36 -24.02
CA VAL A 32 8.78 -12.70 -22.72
C VAL A 32 8.90 -11.20 -22.95
N GLU A 33 8.06 -10.42 -22.27
CA GLU A 33 8.12 -8.97 -22.32
C GLU A 33 7.95 -8.36 -20.93
N ARG A 34 8.40 -7.11 -20.78
CA ARG A 34 8.15 -6.30 -19.58
C ARG A 34 6.66 -6.02 -19.48
N CYS A 35 6.08 -6.26 -18.32
CA CYS A 35 4.72 -5.83 -18.07
C CYS A 35 4.66 -4.30 -17.98
N ALA A 36 3.67 -3.68 -18.62
CA ALA A 36 3.23 -2.34 -18.22
C ALA A 36 2.64 -2.39 -16.80
N ALA A 37 2.72 -1.30 -16.04
CA ALA A 37 2.24 -1.26 -14.65
C ALA A 37 0.77 -1.70 -14.49
N ALA A 38 -0.09 -1.34 -15.45
CA ALA A 38 -1.49 -1.76 -15.48
C ALA A 38 -1.69 -3.26 -15.81
N ALA A 39 -0.71 -3.91 -16.43
CA ALA A 39 -0.77 -5.32 -16.83
C ALA A 39 -0.17 -6.28 -15.78
N CYS A 40 0.66 -5.80 -14.84
CA CYS A 40 1.04 -6.61 -13.67
C CYS A 40 -0.19 -6.71 -12.75
N GLN A 41 -0.67 -7.94 -12.50
CA GLN A 41 -1.71 -8.20 -11.50
C GLN A 41 -1.23 -7.94 -10.05
N SER A 42 0.08 -7.78 -9.87
CA SER A 42 0.76 -7.49 -8.62
C SER A 42 1.08 -6.00 -8.50
N ARG A 43 0.90 -5.45 -7.29
CA ARG A 43 1.20 -4.05 -6.97
C ARG A 43 1.91 -3.92 -5.63
N TRP A 44 2.68 -2.87 -5.46
CA TRP A 44 3.22 -2.52 -4.15
C TRP A 44 2.10 -2.05 -3.21
N ASN A 45 2.17 -2.49 -1.97
CA ASN A 45 1.34 -2.01 -0.87
C ASN A 45 2.25 -1.66 0.30
N PHE A 46 1.88 -0.64 1.06
CA PHE A 46 2.72 -0.11 2.14
C PHE A 46 1.89 0.41 3.30
N THR A 47 2.48 0.37 4.49
CA THR A 47 1.87 0.96 5.69
C THR A 47 2.15 2.47 5.75
N PRO A 48 1.44 3.21 6.62
CA PRO A 48 1.92 4.52 7.06
C PRO A 48 3.34 4.45 7.61
N TRP A 49 4.02 5.60 7.63
CA TRP A 49 5.31 5.75 8.30
C TRP A 49 5.18 5.53 9.80
N SER A 50 6.18 4.90 10.39
CA SER A 50 6.39 4.91 11.84
C SER A 50 6.75 6.32 12.32
N ASP A 51 6.78 6.46 13.64
CA ASP A 51 7.42 7.60 14.27
C ASP A 51 8.92 7.63 13.97
N CYS A 52 9.51 8.81 14.13
CA CYS A 52 10.95 8.98 13.98
C CYS A 52 11.69 8.23 15.09
N ASP A 53 12.60 7.34 14.70
CA ASP A 53 13.55 6.73 15.62
C ASP A 53 14.75 7.67 15.74
N CYS A 54 14.82 8.41 16.85
CA CYS A 54 15.86 9.42 17.05
C CYS A 54 17.27 8.88 17.30
N GLN A 55 17.41 7.57 17.58
CA GLN A 55 18.73 6.95 17.61
C GLN A 55 19.28 6.81 16.20
N SER A 56 18.44 6.41 15.24
CA SER A 56 18.84 6.22 13.84
C SER A 56 18.49 7.38 12.90
N LYS A 57 17.76 8.39 13.39
CA LYS A 57 17.28 9.58 12.65
C LYS A 57 16.42 9.23 11.42
N ILE A 58 15.77 8.07 11.44
CA ILE A 58 14.93 7.59 10.35
C ILE A 58 13.58 7.09 10.85
N ARG A 59 12.56 7.20 10.02
CA ARG A 59 11.29 6.49 10.18
C ARG A 59 11.15 5.42 9.12
N ARG A 60 10.43 4.35 9.46
CA ARG A 60 10.31 3.14 8.66
C ARG A 60 8.86 2.90 8.26
N ARG A 61 8.63 2.20 7.16
CA ARG A 61 7.31 1.64 6.82
C ARG A 61 7.48 0.25 6.25
N ASN A 62 6.44 -0.57 6.35
CA ASN A 62 6.44 -1.84 5.67
C ASN A 62 6.06 -1.63 4.20
N VAL A 63 6.76 -2.31 3.30
CA VAL A 63 6.53 -2.28 1.84
C VAL A 63 6.56 -3.70 1.34
N ILE A 64 5.43 -4.16 0.80
CA ILE A 64 5.22 -5.54 0.36
C ILE A 64 4.64 -5.57 -1.05
N CYS A 65 5.02 -6.56 -1.84
CA CYS A 65 4.35 -6.85 -3.11
C CYS A 65 3.10 -7.68 -2.85
N VAL A 66 1.94 -7.26 -3.38
CA VAL A 66 0.67 -7.99 -3.23
C VAL A 66 0.04 -8.33 -4.57
N ARG A 67 -0.53 -9.54 -4.67
CA ARG A 67 -1.33 -10.00 -5.82
C ARG A 67 -2.62 -10.64 -5.28
N HIS A 68 -3.77 -10.19 -5.78
CA HIS A 68 -5.09 -10.65 -5.29
C HIS A 68 -5.22 -10.60 -3.75
N GLY A 69 -4.70 -9.53 -3.13
CA GLY A 69 -4.78 -9.32 -1.67
C GLY A 69 -3.78 -10.12 -0.83
N LYS A 70 -2.97 -11.01 -1.43
CA LYS A 70 -1.96 -11.80 -0.72
C LYS A 70 -0.56 -11.27 -1.00
N GLN A 71 0.31 -11.32 0.01
CA GLN A 71 1.73 -11.02 -0.18
C GLN A 71 2.37 -12.05 -1.10
N VAL A 72 3.18 -11.57 -2.05
CA VAL A 72 3.97 -12.37 -2.98
C VAL A 72 5.42 -11.87 -2.98
N ASN A 73 6.31 -12.59 -3.66
CA ASN A 73 7.69 -12.16 -3.83
C ASN A 73 7.76 -10.77 -4.52
N ASP A 74 8.63 -9.90 -4.02
CA ASP A 74 8.96 -8.58 -4.54
C ASP A 74 9.25 -8.56 -6.05
N GLU A 75 9.79 -9.65 -6.61
CA GLU A 75 10.07 -9.82 -8.04
C GLU A 75 8.83 -9.75 -8.94
N HIS A 76 7.66 -10.04 -8.38
CA HIS A 76 6.41 -9.93 -9.12
C HIS A 76 5.94 -8.48 -9.25
N CYS A 77 6.48 -7.54 -8.46
CA CYS A 77 6.17 -6.13 -8.58
C CYS A 77 7.23 -5.40 -9.40
N LEU A 78 6.86 -4.25 -9.98
CA LEU A 78 7.78 -3.41 -10.72
C LEU A 78 8.75 -2.72 -9.76
N HIS A 79 10.04 -3.07 -9.85
CA HIS A 79 11.08 -2.55 -8.97
C HIS A 79 11.19 -1.01 -9.00
N GLU A 80 11.09 -0.39 -10.17
CA GLU A 80 11.12 1.07 -10.35
C GLU A 80 10.01 1.82 -9.59
N LEU A 81 8.91 1.13 -9.27
CA LEU A 81 7.80 1.68 -8.52
C LEU A 81 7.84 1.30 -7.04
N LYS A 82 8.92 0.66 -6.58
CA LYS A 82 9.06 0.21 -5.19
C LYS A 82 9.19 1.43 -4.28
N PRO A 83 8.25 1.64 -3.35
CA PRO A 83 8.34 2.75 -2.41
C PRO A 83 9.51 2.57 -1.43
N ASP A 84 10.11 3.68 -0.98
CA ASP A 84 11.16 3.64 0.04
C ASP A 84 10.69 3.00 1.33
N LYS A 85 11.54 2.19 1.97
CA LYS A 85 11.25 1.59 3.28
C LYS A 85 11.62 2.51 4.44
N THR A 86 12.47 3.50 4.20
CA THR A 86 13.03 4.39 5.22
C THR A 86 13.19 5.80 4.67
N ILE A 87 12.90 6.81 5.48
CA ILE A 87 13.22 8.22 5.17
C ILE A 87 13.85 8.91 6.37
N SER A 88 14.66 9.94 6.10
CA SER A 88 15.24 10.80 7.14
C SER A 88 14.15 11.61 7.84
N CYS A 89 14.26 11.69 9.16
CA CYS A 89 13.46 12.54 10.02
C CYS A 89 14.35 13.30 11.02
N PHE A 90 15.63 13.50 10.66
CA PHE A 90 16.67 14.13 11.49
C PHE A 90 16.19 15.38 12.23
N HIS A 91 15.49 16.29 11.56
CA HIS A 91 15.03 17.55 12.15
C HIS A 91 14.03 17.36 13.30
N GLU A 92 13.20 16.32 13.26
CA GLU A 92 12.21 16.00 14.29
C GLU A 92 12.90 15.60 15.62
N CYS A 93 14.19 15.27 15.61
CA CYS A 93 14.90 14.81 16.81
C CYS A 93 15.62 15.89 17.61
N PHE A 94 15.68 17.13 17.12
CA PHE A 94 16.37 18.24 17.82
C PHE A 94 15.45 19.12 18.63
N THR A 95 14.16 19.07 18.33
CA THR A 95 13.15 19.89 18.98
C THR A 95 11.95 19.02 19.31
N PRO A 96 11.19 19.35 20.36
CA PRO A 96 9.87 18.77 20.58
C PRO A 96 9.02 18.80 19.31
N TYR A 97 8.36 17.69 18.98
CA TYR A 97 7.49 17.57 17.82
C TYR A 97 6.21 16.83 18.15
N TRP A 98 5.15 17.10 17.39
CA TRP A 98 3.90 16.36 17.51
C TRP A 98 4.01 14.99 16.86
N GLN A 99 3.85 13.96 17.66
CA GLN A 99 3.81 12.58 17.24
C GLN A 99 2.35 12.11 17.12
N THR A 100 2.00 11.46 16.01
CA THR A 100 0.63 10.99 15.74
C THR A 100 0.55 9.49 15.67
N TYR A 101 -0.41 8.91 16.39
CA TYR A 101 -0.69 7.49 16.32
C TYR A 101 -1.67 7.17 15.17
N PRO A 102 -1.80 5.88 14.78
CA PRO A 102 -2.81 5.46 13.82
C PRO A 102 -4.21 5.91 14.22
N TRP A 103 -5.01 6.24 13.21
CA TRP A 103 -6.43 6.46 13.39
C TRP A 103 -7.12 5.22 13.94
N GLN A 104 -8.03 5.44 14.89
CA GLN A 104 -8.99 4.44 15.31
C GLN A 104 -9.91 4.05 14.14
N PRO A 105 -10.59 2.89 14.23
CA PRO A 105 -11.63 2.53 13.28
C PRO A 105 -12.70 3.62 13.15
N CYS A 106 -13.26 3.77 11.95
CA CYS A 106 -14.34 4.73 11.71
C CYS A 106 -15.59 4.35 12.51
N SER A 107 -16.26 5.31 13.14
CA SER A 107 -17.52 5.07 13.86
C SER A 107 -18.71 4.73 12.93
N ALA A 108 -18.57 4.90 11.61
CA ALA A 108 -19.59 4.53 10.65
C ALA A 108 -19.77 3.01 10.59
N THR A 109 -21.02 2.54 10.69
CA THR A 109 -21.35 1.12 10.60
C THR A 109 -21.42 0.61 9.16
N CYS A 110 -21.75 1.48 8.21
CA CYS A 110 -21.81 1.15 6.79
C CYS A 110 -21.52 2.38 5.90
N SER A 111 -21.31 2.13 4.61
CA SER A 111 -20.73 3.07 3.66
C SER A 111 -21.59 4.29 3.33
N SER A 112 -22.91 4.23 3.53
CA SER A 112 -23.80 5.37 3.36
C SER A 112 -23.77 6.35 4.54
N HIS A 113 -23.23 5.93 5.69
CA HIS A 113 -23.20 6.75 6.89
C HIS A 113 -21.83 7.42 7.03
N LYS A 114 -21.84 8.72 7.37
CA LYS A 114 -20.63 9.42 7.79
C LYS A 114 -20.36 9.13 9.26
N GLY A 115 -19.11 8.79 9.55
CA GLY A 115 -18.62 8.58 10.89
C GLY A 115 -17.55 9.60 11.25
N ILE A 116 -17.02 9.43 12.45
CA ILE A 116 -15.91 10.18 12.99
C ILE A 116 -14.86 9.15 13.42
N ARG A 117 -13.59 9.50 13.25
CA ARG A 117 -12.47 8.76 13.82
C ARG A 117 -11.55 9.70 14.58
N TYR A 118 -10.90 9.14 15.60
CA TYR A 118 -9.95 9.82 16.46
C TYR A 118 -8.58 9.19 16.32
N ARG A 119 -7.53 9.96 16.57
CA ARG A 119 -6.18 9.44 16.75
C ARG A 119 -5.56 10.07 17.97
N ARG A 120 -4.63 9.37 18.61
CA ARG A 120 -3.85 9.95 19.69
C ARG A 120 -2.77 10.86 19.12
N ILE A 121 -2.58 12.03 19.73
CA ILE A 121 -1.51 12.98 19.41
C ILE A 121 -0.78 13.30 20.71
N VAL A 122 0.55 13.26 20.69
CA VAL A 122 1.38 13.57 21.86
C VAL A 122 2.57 14.44 21.47
N CYS A 123 3.02 15.30 22.37
CA CYS A 123 4.30 15.98 22.20
C CYS A 123 5.43 15.03 22.57
N SER A 124 6.44 14.92 21.70
CA SER A 124 7.55 13.98 21.85
C SER A 124 8.89 14.67 21.69
N HIS A 125 9.89 14.28 22.47
CA HIS A 125 11.26 14.75 22.35
C HIS A 125 12.23 13.62 22.70
N TYR A 126 13.20 13.35 21.82
CA TYR A 126 14.11 12.19 21.93
C TYR A 126 13.39 10.85 22.15
N GLY A 127 12.19 10.69 21.58
CA GLY A 127 11.36 9.49 21.71
C GLY A 127 10.61 9.37 23.04
N LEU A 128 10.68 10.38 23.91
CA LEU A 128 9.93 10.44 25.16
C LEU A 128 8.71 11.35 24.99
N ILE A 129 7.57 10.91 25.52
CA ILE A 129 6.37 11.75 25.61
C ILE A 129 6.60 12.82 26.68
N ILE A 130 6.44 14.08 26.29
CA ILE A 130 6.60 15.25 27.16
C ILE A 130 5.33 16.11 27.17
N GLU A 131 5.33 17.21 27.93
CA GLU A 131 4.18 18.10 28.01
C GLU A 131 3.86 18.78 26.68
N ASP A 132 2.57 18.83 26.34
CA ASP A 132 2.01 19.44 25.12
C ASP A 132 2.49 20.88 24.86
N ASN A 133 2.77 21.65 25.93
CA ASN A 133 3.25 23.02 25.82
C ASN A 133 4.69 23.15 25.28
N SER A 134 5.44 22.04 25.25
CA SER A 134 6.80 22.02 24.71
C SER A 134 6.82 22.01 23.18
N CYS A 135 5.73 21.58 22.56
CA CYS A 135 5.57 21.54 21.11
C CYS A 135 4.87 22.80 20.60
N ASP A 136 5.20 23.22 19.37
CA ASP A 136 4.54 24.35 18.72
C ASP A 136 3.06 24.02 18.45
N ARG A 137 2.15 24.71 19.14
CA ARG A 137 0.70 24.52 19.01
C ARG A 137 0.18 24.76 17.59
N HIS A 138 0.83 25.59 16.79
CA HIS A 138 0.44 25.84 15.39
C HIS A 138 0.70 24.64 14.48
N LEU A 139 1.62 23.76 14.87
CA LEU A 139 1.93 22.52 14.16
C LEU A 139 1.14 21.32 14.68
N LYS A 140 0.24 21.50 15.67
CA LYS A 140 -0.53 20.39 16.25
C LYS A 140 -1.45 19.77 15.18
N PRO A 141 -1.29 18.48 14.84
CA PRO A 141 -2.14 17.84 13.85
C PRO A 141 -3.59 17.71 14.33
N ILE A 142 -4.52 17.47 13.40
CA ILE A 142 -5.93 17.26 13.75
C ILE A 142 -6.11 15.93 14.51
N GLU A 143 -6.80 15.96 15.64
CA GLU A 143 -7.06 14.78 16.47
C GLU A 143 -8.28 13.98 16.00
N GLN A 144 -9.20 14.65 15.30
CA GLN A 144 -10.49 14.14 14.88
C GLN A 144 -10.74 14.49 13.42
N GLU A 145 -11.29 13.54 12.67
CA GLU A 145 -11.76 13.80 11.31
C GLU A 145 -13.01 12.99 10.95
N SER A 146 -13.70 13.42 9.89
CA SER A 146 -14.82 12.66 9.32
C SER A 146 -14.31 11.50 8.46
N CYS A 147 -15.04 10.39 8.46
CA CYS A 147 -14.65 9.18 7.74
C CYS A 147 -15.87 8.42 7.19
N THR A 148 -15.61 7.51 6.25
CA THR A 148 -16.56 6.51 5.75
C THR A 148 -15.95 5.12 5.89
N THR A 149 -16.81 4.10 5.96
CA THR A 149 -16.38 2.69 5.94
C THR A 149 -16.67 2.06 4.58
N ASN A 150 -15.97 0.97 4.25
CA ASN A 150 -16.19 0.21 3.02
C ASN A 150 -17.25 -0.88 3.16
N LEU A 151 -17.90 -0.99 4.33
CA LEU A 151 -18.94 -1.99 4.59
C LEU A 151 -20.25 -1.58 3.93
N THR A 152 -20.80 -2.42 3.06
CA THR A 152 -22.12 -2.18 2.44
C THR A 152 -23.22 -2.24 3.49
N CYS A 153 -24.17 -1.30 3.43
CA CYS A 153 -25.31 -1.28 4.34
C CYS A 153 -26.26 -2.44 4.04
N LEU A 154 -26.68 -3.15 5.08
CA LEU A 154 -27.72 -4.16 5.00
C LEU A 154 -29.09 -3.52 5.24
N THR A 155 -30.09 -3.97 4.49
CA THR A 155 -31.48 -3.49 4.63
C THR A 155 -32.39 -4.66 4.97
N TRP A 156 -33.35 -4.44 5.85
CA TRP A 156 -34.39 -5.43 6.15
C TRP A 156 -35.35 -5.56 4.96
N PHE A 157 -35.71 -6.79 4.63
CA PHE A 157 -36.86 -7.08 3.78
C PHE A 157 -38.00 -7.56 4.67
N THR A 158 -39.13 -6.86 4.67
CA THR A 158 -40.34 -7.27 5.38
C THR A 158 -41.27 -7.95 4.38
N GLY A 159 -41.57 -9.24 4.61
CA GLY A 159 -42.55 -9.99 3.82
C GLY A 159 -43.99 -9.63 4.20
N GLU A 160 -44.95 -10.21 3.49
CA GLU A 160 -46.38 -10.07 3.82
C GLU A 160 -46.72 -10.69 5.18
N TRP A 161 -47.72 -10.11 5.85
CA TRP A 161 -48.24 -10.63 7.12
C TRP A 161 -48.94 -11.98 6.91
N SER A 162 -48.68 -12.96 7.78
CA SER A 162 -49.44 -14.21 7.78
C SER A 162 -50.84 -13.98 8.38
N SER A 163 -51.87 -14.43 7.66
CA SER A 163 -53.27 -14.49 8.11
C SER A 163 -53.49 -15.57 9.18
#